data_AF-A0AAV7CHJ3-F1
#
_entry.id   AF-A0AAV7CHJ3-F1
#
_cell.length_a   1.000
_cell.length_b   1.000
_cell.length_c   1.000
_cell.angle_alpha   90.00
_cell.angle_beta   90.00
_cell.angle_gamma   90.00
#
_symmetry.space_group_name_H-M   'P 1'
#
loop_
_entity.id
_entity.type
_entity.pdbx_description
1 polymer ?
#
loop_
_entity_poly.entity_id
_entity_poly.type
_entity_poly.pdbx_seq_one_letter_code
_entity_poly.pdbx_strand_id
1 'polypeptide(L)'
;MARKKGIKRTCLVVIMSMAVLFLLGVLVGWLVRPSVAVGDDTGKLLNIEKELMSEMKAENIRTYLRDFTKIPHLAGTEQNLRLAQKIQSQWKEFGLDKVELVHYDVLLSYPNETRPNYICIIDEQGTEIFNTSLSEPPPEGYENFTDIVPPYNAFSAKGEPEGELVYVNYGRTEDFFFLERNLSINCTGKIVIARYGKIFRGNKVRMHVYTNNQVNRIYNVIGTIRGAENAKILQERGVAYINSDSALEGNYTLRVDCTPLMYRLVYNVTKRIASPDEGFSGQSLYDSWLQKSPSPQKKDLPRINKLGSGSDFEAYFQRLGLASGRARYTKNDKTDKYSNYPVYHTVYETFELVERFYDPSFKKHLSVAQVRGSLVYELADSTIIPYNAQDYAEELKNYADSISNLAKKYAEQMAAYDVTFEHLYNAINDFTASAAGLHQRIKNVNYKDPMAVRILNDQLMYAERAFTDPLGLPGRPFYRHIIFAPSSQNKYAGESFPGIFDAMFDIESKEDQQAAWEEVKRQIAIATFTIQAAGDTLKEV
;
A
#
# COMPACT_ATOMS: atom_id res chain seq x y z
N MET A 1 -71.59 34.63 -40.90
CA MET A 1 -70.17 35.10 -40.86
C MET A 1 -69.63 35.47 -39.46
N ALA A 2 -70.42 35.45 -38.37
CA ALA A 2 -69.95 35.92 -37.05
C ALA A 2 -69.17 34.89 -36.18
N ARG A 3 -69.36 33.57 -36.39
CA ARG A 3 -68.80 32.53 -35.49
C ARG A 3 -67.29 32.25 -35.69
N LYS A 4 -66.74 32.52 -36.88
CA LYS A 4 -65.29 32.32 -37.19
C LYS A 4 -64.37 33.44 -36.67
N LYS A 5 -64.90 34.64 -36.37
CA LYS A 5 -64.10 35.77 -35.84
C LYS A 5 -63.84 35.66 -34.34
N GLY A 6 -64.77 35.07 -33.57
CA GLY A 6 -64.62 34.84 -32.13
C GLY A 6 -63.51 33.85 -31.79
N ILE A 7 -63.48 32.69 -32.47
CA ILE A 7 -62.50 31.62 -32.24
C ILE A 7 -61.06 32.10 -32.51
N LYS A 8 -60.84 32.93 -33.54
CA LYS A 8 -59.51 33.49 -33.82
C LYS A 8 -59.02 34.45 -32.74
N ARG A 9 -59.91 35.26 -32.13
CA ARG A 9 -59.54 36.14 -31.02
C ARG A 9 -59.24 35.35 -29.75
N THR A 10 -60.00 34.31 -29.44
CA THR A 10 -59.76 33.48 -28.26
C THR A 10 -58.46 32.69 -28.38
N CYS A 11 -58.15 32.12 -29.55
CA CYS A 11 -56.85 31.49 -29.79
C CYS A 11 -55.68 32.47 -29.67
N LEU A 12 -55.82 33.70 -30.20
CA LEU A 12 -54.76 34.71 -30.11
C LEU A 12 -54.47 35.10 -28.66
N VAL A 13 -55.51 35.23 -27.84
CA VAL A 13 -55.38 35.54 -26.40
C VAL A 13 -54.71 34.39 -25.66
N VAL A 14 -55.05 33.13 -25.95
CA VAL A 14 -54.41 31.96 -25.32
C VAL A 14 -52.93 31.87 -25.68
N ILE A 15 -52.58 32.09 -26.96
CA ILE A 15 -51.18 32.06 -27.41
C ILE A 15 -50.36 33.19 -26.77
N MET A 16 -50.93 34.40 -26.67
CA MET A 16 -50.30 35.53 -25.98
C MET A 16 -50.10 35.25 -24.49
N SER A 17 -51.10 34.68 -23.81
CA SER A 17 -50.98 34.31 -22.39
C SER A 17 -49.93 33.23 -22.16
N MET A 18 -49.83 32.24 -23.04
CA MET A 18 -48.77 31.22 -22.99
C MET A 18 -47.39 31.80 -23.24
N ALA A 19 -47.24 32.74 -24.17
CA ALA A 19 -45.97 33.42 -24.42
C ALA A 19 -45.54 34.27 -23.23
N VAL A 20 -46.47 34.96 -22.58
CA VAL A 20 -46.20 35.73 -21.35
C VAL A 20 -45.79 34.81 -20.21
N LEU A 21 -46.47 33.69 -20.00
CA LEU A 21 -46.10 32.69 -18.99
C LEU A 21 -44.75 32.05 -19.26
N PHE A 22 -44.41 31.78 -20.53
CA PHE A 22 -43.11 31.27 -20.93
C PHE A 22 -41.99 32.28 -20.66
N LEU A 23 -42.21 33.55 -21.03
CA LEU A 23 -41.25 34.62 -20.75
C LEU A 23 -41.09 34.87 -19.25
N LEU A 24 -42.17 34.80 -18.46
CA LEU A 24 -42.10 34.85 -16.99
C LEU A 24 -41.33 33.66 -16.41
N GLY A 25 -41.53 32.45 -16.94
CA GLY A 25 -40.77 31.27 -16.55
C GLY A 25 -39.28 31.39 -16.86
N VAL A 26 -38.93 31.96 -18.01
CA VAL A 26 -37.53 32.26 -18.37
C VAL A 26 -36.95 33.35 -17.47
N LEU A 27 -37.72 34.40 -17.15
CA LEU A 27 -37.27 35.50 -16.31
C LEU A 27 -37.07 35.06 -14.85
N VAL A 28 -37.99 34.24 -14.31
CA VAL A 28 -37.85 33.59 -13.00
C VAL A 28 -36.68 32.63 -13.02
N GLY A 29 -36.51 31.80 -14.05
CA GLY A 29 -35.33 30.93 -14.20
C GLY A 29 -34.02 31.69 -14.31
N TRP A 30 -34.02 32.90 -14.88
CA TRP A 30 -32.86 33.78 -14.98
C TRP A 30 -32.55 34.49 -13.66
N LEU A 31 -33.57 34.91 -12.91
CA LEU A 31 -33.45 35.54 -11.59
C LEU A 31 -33.18 34.54 -10.45
N VAL A 32 -33.57 33.27 -10.63
CA VAL A 32 -33.31 32.16 -9.69
C VAL A 32 -31.98 31.47 -10.01
N ARG A 33 -31.22 31.90 -11.03
CA ARG A 33 -29.82 31.47 -11.16
C ARG A 33 -29.10 31.90 -9.88
N PRO A 34 -28.60 30.96 -9.04
CA PRO A 34 -27.71 31.37 -7.98
C PRO A 34 -26.53 32.05 -8.66
N SER A 35 -26.28 33.31 -8.32
CA SER A 35 -24.96 33.87 -8.50
C SER A 35 -24.04 33.02 -7.63
N VAL A 36 -23.42 32.00 -8.24
CA VAL A 36 -22.30 31.31 -7.61
C VAL A 36 -21.19 32.35 -7.58
N ALA A 37 -21.19 33.14 -6.51
CA ALA A 37 -20.05 33.91 -6.10
C ALA A 37 -18.94 32.87 -5.88
N VAL A 38 -17.98 32.84 -6.79
CA VAL A 38 -16.71 32.12 -6.58
C VAL A 38 -15.97 32.91 -5.52
N GLY A 39 -16.24 32.57 -4.27
CA GLY A 39 -15.66 33.15 -3.07
C GLY A 39 -15.50 32.05 -2.03
N ASP A 40 -14.23 31.75 -1.74
CA ASP A 40 -13.73 30.93 -0.62
C ASP A 40 -14.15 29.44 -0.56
N ASP A 41 -13.97 28.68 -1.64
CA ASP A 41 -14.10 27.21 -1.60
C ASP A 41 -13.04 26.57 -0.69
N THR A 42 -11.83 27.14 -0.62
CA THR A 42 -10.76 26.65 0.25
C THR A 42 -11.15 26.74 1.73
N GLY A 43 -11.80 27.83 2.16
CA GLY A 43 -12.32 27.98 3.52
C GLY A 43 -13.45 27.00 3.86
N LYS A 44 -14.34 26.69 2.90
CA LYS A 44 -15.40 25.69 3.08
C LYS A 44 -14.87 24.26 3.15
N LEU A 45 -13.99 23.87 2.23
CA LEU A 45 -13.31 22.56 2.23
C LEU A 45 -12.55 22.34 3.55
N LEU A 46 -11.84 23.37 4.03
CA LEU A 46 -11.13 23.32 5.31
C LEU A 46 -12.09 23.19 6.51
N ASN A 47 -13.30 23.73 6.42
CA ASN A 47 -14.30 23.60 7.49
C ASN A 47 -14.88 22.19 7.56
N ILE A 48 -15.21 21.56 6.43
CA ILE A 48 -15.71 20.18 6.41
C ILE A 48 -14.62 19.19 6.84
N GLU A 49 -13.37 19.37 6.41
CA GLU A 49 -12.26 18.53 6.88
C GLU A 49 -12.08 18.63 8.40
N LYS A 50 -12.18 19.84 8.95
CA LYS A 50 -12.12 20.06 10.40
C LYS A 50 -13.28 19.40 11.12
N GLU A 51 -14.49 19.50 10.60
CA GLU A 51 -15.66 18.80 11.13
C GLU A 51 -15.42 17.30 11.13
N LEU A 52 -15.02 16.71 9.98
CA LEU A 52 -14.65 15.30 9.85
C LEU A 52 -13.61 14.87 10.89
N MET A 53 -12.50 15.60 11.01
CA MET A 53 -11.45 15.30 11.99
C MET A 53 -11.94 15.43 13.44
N SER A 54 -12.81 16.41 13.71
CA SER A 54 -13.34 16.65 15.06
C SER A 54 -14.36 15.59 15.47
N GLU A 55 -15.12 15.02 14.53
CA GLU A 55 -16.11 13.98 14.80
C GLU A 55 -15.47 12.62 15.13
N MET A 56 -14.24 12.38 14.70
CA MET A 56 -13.50 11.19 15.12
C MET A 56 -13.18 11.24 16.61
N LYS A 57 -13.62 10.21 17.36
CA LYS A 57 -13.40 10.12 18.82
C LYS A 57 -12.57 8.89 19.18
N ALA A 58 -11.59 9.08 20.07
CA ALA A 58 -10.77 8.00 20.61
C ALA A 58 -11.60 6.90 21.30
N GLU A 59 -12.64 7.27 22.04
CA GLU A 59 -13.50 6.30 22.75
C GLU A 59 -14.32 5.43 21.79
N ASN A 60 -14.73 5.97 20.64
CA ASN A 60 -15.41 5.17 19.62
C ASN A 60 -14.45 4.13 19.04
N ILE A 61 -13.21 4.52 18.75
CA ILE A 61 -12.18 3.60 18.25
C ILE A 61 -11.88 2.51 19.28
N ARG A 62 -11.76 2.88 20.56
CA ARG A 62 -11.61 1.93 21.68
C ARG A 62 -12.75 0.92 21.73
N THR A 63 -13.98 1.41 21.61
CA THR A 63 -15.20 0.58 21.61
C THR A 63 -15.22 -0.40 20.44
N TYR A 64 -14.90 0.07 19.22
CA TYR A 64 -14.81 -0.80 18.05
C TYR A 64 -13.72 -1.86 18.21
N LEU A 65 -12.52 -1.47 18.67
CA LEU A 65 -11.44 -2.43 18.89
C LEU A 65 -11.85 -3.49 19.92
N ARG A 66 -12.40 -3.07 21.07
CA ARG A 66 -12.88 -4.00 22.10
C ARG A 66 -13.89 -4.98 21.57
N ASP A 67 -14.76 -4.54 20.68
CA ASP A 67 -15.83 -5.35 20.15
C ASP A 67 -15.35 -6.35 19.07
N PHE A 68 -14.40 -5.95 18.24
CA PHE A 68 -13.86 -6.77 17.16
C PHE A 68 -12.85 -7.83 17.62
N THR A 69 -12.20 -7.63 18.77
CA THR A 69 -11.16 -8.54 19.27
C THR A 69 -11.64 -9.54 20.33
N LYS A 70 -12.95 -9.69 20.55
CA LYS A 70 -13.48 -10.59 21.60
C LYS A 70 -13.33 -12.07 21.25
N ILE A 71 -13.40 -12.41 19.97
CA ILE A 71 -13.48 -13.80 19.50
C ILE A 71 -12.53 -13.94 18.31
N PRO A 72 -11.75 -15.03 18.22
CA PRO A 72 -10.91 -15.31 17.05
C PRO A 72 -11.71 -15.24 15.75
N HIS A 73 -11.19 -14.50 14.77
CA HIS A 73 -11.87 -14.23 13.50
C HIS A 73 -10.98 -14.64 12.32
N LEU A 74 -10.52 -15.89 12.34
CA LEU A 74 -9.71 -16.45 11.26
C LEU A 74 -10.50 -16.48 9.95
N ALA A 75 -9.84 -16.16 8.83
CA ALA A 75 -10.46 -16.16 7.50
C ALA A 75 -11.17 -17.50 7.22
N GLY A 76 -12.31 -17.47 6.54
CA GLY A 76 -13.11 -18.65 6.20
C GLY A 76 -13.96 -19.24 7.33
N THR A 77 -13.85 -18.74 8.56
CA THR A 77 -14.67 -19.20 9.70
C THR A 77 -16.01 -18.48 9.80
N GLU A 78 -16.97 -19.12 10.46
CA GLU A 78 -18.29 -18.56 10.76
C GLU A 78 -18.19 -17.24 11.56
N GLN A 79 -17.27 -17.16 12.52
CA GLN A 79 -17.08 -15.93 13.30
C GLN A 79 -16.62 -14.75 12.44
N ASN A 80 -15.71 -14.99 11.47
CA ASN A 80 -15.29 -13.94 10.56
C ASN A 80 -16.42 -13.50 9.61
N LEU A 81 -17.32 -14.41 9.22
CA LEU A 81 -18.53 -14.06 8.46
C LEU A 81 -19.47 -13.18 9.29
N ARG A 82 -19.68 -13.50 10.57
CA ARG A 82 -20.50 -12.67 11.48
C ARG A 82 -19.91 -11.28 11.66
N LEU A 83 -18.59 -11.16 11.78
CA LEU A 83 -17.92 -9.86 11.83
C LEU A 83 -18.13 -9.07 10.53
N ALA A 84 -18.05 -9.72 9.36
CA ALA A 84 -18.32 -9.07 8.08
C ALA A 84 -19.77 -8.56 7.97
N GLN A 85 -20.75 -9.36 8.41
CA GLN A 85 -22.16 -8.97 8.46
C GLN A 85 -22.42 -7.81 9.44
N LYS A 86 -21.70 -7.80 10.57
CA LYS A 86 -21.75 -6.70 11.54
C LYS A 86 -21.23 -5.40 10.94
N ILE A 87 -20.06 -5.43 10.28
CA ILE A 87 -19.49 -4.26 9.58
C ILE A 87 -20.46 -3.78 8.49
N GLN A 88 -21.00 -4.71 7.68
CA GLN A 88 -22.02 -4.38 6.67
C GLN A 88 -23.22 -3.64 7.29
N SER A 89 -23.70 -4.10 8.45
CA SER A 89 -24.86 -3.51 9.12
C SER A 89 -24.53 -2.11 9.66
N GLN A 90 -23.38 -1.96 10.32
CA GLN A 90 -22.88 -0.67 10.80
C GLN A 90 -22.70 0.35 9.67
N TRP A 91 -22.15 -0.06 8.52
CA TRP A 91 -21.98 0.83 7.37
C TRP A 91 -23.31 1.30 6.77
N LYS A 92 -24.34 0.44 6.76
CA LYS A 92 -25.69 0.86 6.36
C LYS A 92 -26.27 1.87 7.36
N GLU A 93 -26.06 1.66 8.65
CA GLU A 93 -26.50 2.58 9.70
C GLU A 93 -25.77 3.93 9.63
N PHE A 94 -24.48 3.94 9.30
CA PHE A 94 -23.70 5.17 9.09
C PHE A 94 -24.12 5.94 7.83
N GLY A 95 -24.95 5.35 6.97
CA GLY A 95 -25.54 6.03 5.81
C GLY A 95 -24.78 5.86 4.50
N LEU A 96 -23.95 4.81 4.34
CA LEU A 96 -23.36 4.52 3.02
C LEU A 96 -24.44 4.10 2.01
N ASP A 97 -24.39 4.68 0.79
CA ASP A 97 -25.40 4.48 -0.25
C ASP A 97 -25.61 3.01 -0.66
N LYS A 98 -24.50 2.26 -0.74
CA LYS A 98 -24.50 0.86 -1.20
C LYS A 98 -23.49 0.05 -0.41
N VAL A 99 -23.96 -1.02 0.24
CA VAL A 99 -23.13 -1.92 1.05
C VAL A 99 -23.46 -3.38 0.74
N GLU A 100 -22.50 -4.11 0.18
CA GLU A 100 -22.63 -5.50 -0.25
C GLU A 100 -21.53 -6.38 0.36
N LEU A 101 -21.83 -7.67 0.56
CA LEU A 101 -20.82 -8.69 0.81
C LEU A 101 -20.45 -9.32 -0.52
N VAL A 102 -19.18 -9.22 -0.90
CA VAL A 102 -18.63 -9.87 -2.10
C VAL A 102 -17.79 -11.06 -1.63
N HIS A 103 -18.18 -12.26 -2.04
CA HIS A 103 -17.54 -13.51 -1.61
C HIS A 103 -16.80 -14.19 -2.78
N TYR A 104 -15.80 -14.98 -2.43
CA TYR A 104 -15.02 -15.76 -3.39
C TYR A 104 -14.69 -17.12 -2.78
N ASP A 105 -14.78 -18.16 -3.60
CA ASP A 105 -14.26 -19.47 -3.26
C ASP A 105 -12.75 -19.49 -3.52
N VAL A 106 -11.99 -19.62 -2.44
CA VAL A 106 -10.53 -19.52 -2.44
C VAL A 106 -9.91 -20.69 -1.69
N LEU A 107 -8.72 -21.11 -2.14
CA LEU A 107 -7.95 -22.12 -1.44
C LEU A 107 -7.42 -21.54 -0.13
N LEU A 108 -7.87 -22.10 0.99
CA LEU A 108 -7.35 -21.84 2.34
C LEU A 108 -6.64 -23.09 2.87
N SER A 109 -5.94 -22.95 3.99
CA SER A 109 -5.18 -24.02 4.63
C SER A 109 -5.41 -23.93 6.13
N TYR A 110 -5.68 -25.07 6.78
CA TYR A 110 -5.85 -25.18 8.23
C TYR A 110 -5.14 -26.44 8.74
N PRO A 111 -4.68 -26.45 10.01
CA PRO A 111 -4.16 -27.66 10.64
C PRO A 111 -5.27 -28.72 10.79
N ASN A 112 -4.88 -29.99 10.86
CA ASN A 112 -5.81 -31.08 11.12
C ASN A 112 -6.03 -31.24 12.62
N GLU A 113 -7.27 -31.09 13.09
CA GLU A 113 -7.61 -31.19 14.51
C GLU A 113 -7.35 -32.59 15.10
N THR A 114 -7.53 -33.64 14.30
CA THR A 114 -7.33 -35.04 14.73
C THR A 114 -5.88 -35.49 14.65
N ARG A 115 -5.03 -34.75 13.93
CA ARG A 115 -3.59 -35.02 13.78
C ARG A 115 -2.80 -33.71 13.95
N PRO A 116 -2.61 -33.26 15.20
CA PRO A 116 -1.89 -32.03 15.50
C PRO A 116 -0.48 -32.02 14.93
N ASN A 117 -0.02 -30.84 14.52
CA ASN A 117 1.37 -30.65 14.11
C ASN A 117 2.27 -30.54 15.34
N TYR A 118 3.43 -31.19 15.32
CA TYR A 118 4.48 -31.01 16.31
C TYR A 118 5.85 -31.34 15.69
N ILE A 119 6.91 -30.96 16.39
CA ILE A 119 8.28 -31.39 16.11
C ILE A 119 8.72 -32.23 17.30
N CYS A 120 9.43 -33.34 17.03
CA CYS A 120 10.06 -34.14 18.06
C CYS A 120 11.57 -34.26 17.84
N ILE A 121 12.28 -34.58 18.93
CA ILE A 121 13.65 -35.08 18.88
C ILE A 121 13.57 -36.57 19.18
N ILE A 122 14.18 -37.38 18.32
CA ILE A 122 14.28 -38.83 18.49
C ILE A 122 15.72 -39.23 18.87
N ASP A 123 15.85 -40.31 19.64
CA ASP A 123 17.15 -40.95 19.90
C ASP A 123 17.55 -41.93 18.78
N GLU A 124 18.71 -42.58 18.95
CA GLU A 124 19.25 -43.55 17.99
C GLU A 124 18.35 -44.79 17.79
N GLN A 125 17.42 -45.03 18.72
CA GLN A 125 16.47 -46.14 18.69
C GLN A 125 15.11 -45.71 18.08
N GLY A 126 14.95 -44.44 17.70
CA GLY A 126 13.71 -43.88 17.18
C GLY A 126 12.69 -43.51 18.26
N THR A 127 13.10 -43.41 19.52
CA THR A 127 12.21 -43.02 20.63
C THR A 127 12.12 -41.50 20.71
N GLU A 128 10.90 -40.95 20.76
CA GLU A 128 10.70 -39.51 21.02
C GLU A 128 11.14 -39.15 22.44
N ILE A 129 12.14 -38.26 22.55
CA ILE A 129 12.69 -37.79 23.84
C ILE A 129 12.26 -36.35 24.17
N PHE A 130 11.72 -35.61 23.19
CA PHE A 130 11.19 -34.27 23.37
C PHE A 130 10.14 -33.99 22.30
N ASN A 131 9.00 -33.40 22.70
CA ASN A 131 7.94 -32.95 21.79
C ASN A 131 7.65 -31.46 22.02
N THR A 132 7.46 -30.71 20.94
CA THR A 132 7.00 -29.31 21.03
C THR A 132 5.59 -29.22 21.58
N SER A 133 5.26 -28.08 22.20
CA SER A 133 3.87 -27.78 22.55
C SER A 133 2.96 -27.77 21.32
N LEU A 134 1.73 -28.26 21.49
CA LEU A 134 0.71 -28.29 20.43
C LEU A 134 0.02 -26.93 20.24
N SER A 135 0.00 -26.09 21.28
CA SER A 135 -0.64 -24.78 21.27
C SER A 135 0.08 -23.80 22.20
N GLU A 136 -0.20 -22.51 22.02
CA GLU A 136 0.17 -21.49 23.00
C GLU A 136 -0.79 -21.55 24.20
N PRO A 137 -0.33 -21.29 25.43
CA PRO A 137 -1.22 -21.11 26.57
C PRO A 137 -2.20 -19.95 26.32
N PRO A 138 -3.51 -20.12 26.58
CA PRO A 138 -4.46 -19.03 26.43
C PRO A 138 -4.05 -17.82 27.27
N PRO A 139 -4.19 -16.59 26.75
CA PRO A 139 -3.98 -15.39 27.54
C PRO A 139 -5.04 -15.25 28.64
N GLU A 140 -4.71 -14.53 29.71
CA GLU A 140 -5.60 -14.26 30.84
C GLU A 140 -6.93 -13.66 30.36
N GLY A 141 -8.05 -14.25 30.79
CA GLY A 141 -9.40 -13.84 30.41
C GLY A 141 -9.93 -14.49 29.13
N TYR A 142 -9.14 -15.34 28.47
CA TYR A 142 -9.49 -16.05 27.24
C TYR A 142 -9.46 -17.58 27.40
N GLU A 143 -9.51 -18.10 28.62
CA GLU A 143 -9.37 -19.53 28.94
C GLU A 143 -10.51 -20.39 28.37
N ASN A 144 -11.68 -19.80 28.15
CA ASN A 144 -12.88 -20.51 27.67
C ASN A 144 -13.01 -20.57 26.14
N PHE A 145 -12.07 -20.00 25.38
CA PHE A 145 -12.12 -20.04 23.91
C PHE A 145 -11.49 -21.35 23.39
N THR A 146 -12.32 -22.24 22.86
CA THR A 146 -11.90 -23.54 22.31
C THR A 146 -11.43 -23.48 20.87
N ASP A 147 -11.80 -22.44 20.13
CA ASP A 147 -11.61 -22.36 18.68
C ASP A 147 -10.30 -21.64 18.29
N ILE A 148 -9.35 -21.55 19.22
CA ILE A 148 -8.04 -20.95 18.96
C ILE A 148 -7.23 -21.93 18.10
N VAL A 149 -6.95 -21.51 16.87
CA VAL A 149 -6.17 -22.34 15.93
C VAL A 149 -4.73 -22.47 16.43
N PRO A 150 -4.18 -23.70 16.52
CA PRO A 150 -2.81 -23.91 16.98
C PRO A 150 -1.79 -23.28 16.01
N PRO A 151 -0.57 -22.94 16.47
CA PRO A 151 0.46 -22.37 15.61
C PRO A 151 0.78 -23.27 14.42
N TYR A 152 0.71 -22.71 13.21
CA TYR A 152 1.06 -23.41 11.98
C TYR A 152 1.50 -22.43 10.90
N ASN A 153 2.22 -22.92 9.90
CA ASN A 153 2.51 -22.19 8.69
C ASN A 153 1.51 -22.59 7.60
N ALA A 154 0.57 -21.70 7.28
CA ALA A 154 -0.43 -21.94 6.24
C ALA A 154 0.22 -22.33 4.90
N PHE A 155 -0.41 -23.29 4.23
CA PHE A 155 0.02 -23.88 2.96
C PHE A 155 1.32 -24.69 3.02
N SER A 156 1.83 -25.03 4.20
CA SER A 156 2.93 -26.00 4.33
C SER A 156 2.57 -27.33 3.66
N ALA A 157 3.56 -27.97 3.04
CA ALA A 157 3.39 -29.33 2.52
C ALA A 157 3.14 -30.30 3.68
N LYS A 158 2.39 -31.38 3.39
CA LYS A 158 2.21 -32.49 4.32
C LYS A 158 3.44 -33.40 4.27
N GLY A 159 3.92 -33.85 5.43
CA GLY A 159 5.00 -34.80 5.53
C GLY A 159 5.50 -34.95 6.97
N GLU A 160 6.24 -36.02 7.22
CA GLU A 160 6.89 -36.34 8.49
C GLU A 160 8.39 -36.54 8.20
N PRO A 161 9.13 -35.49 7.79
CA PRO A 161 10.54 -35.62 7.46
C PRO A 161 11.39 -35.82 8.72
N GLU A 162 12.36 -36.71 8.63
CA GLU A 162 13.39 -36.95 9.65
C GLU A 162 14.75 -36.57 9.07
N GLY A 163 15.60 -35.91 9.86
CA GLY A 163 16.94 -35.56 9.43
C GLY A 163 17.69 -34.70 10.44
N GLU A 164 18.99 -34.54 10.18
CA GLU A 164 19.85 -33.68 10.99
C GLU A 164 19.39 -32.21 10.97
N LEU A 165 19.58 -31.52 12.09
CA LEU A 165 19.18 -30.12 12.25
C LEU A 165 20.32 -29.17 11.88
N VAL A 166 20.04 -28.18 11.03
CA VAL A 166 20.98 -27.08 10.71
C VAL A 166 20.36 -25.73 11.03
N TYR A 167 21.04 -24.93 11.83
CA TYR A 167 20.64 -23.55 12.09
C TYR A 167 21.08 -22.61 10.96
N VAL A 168 20.12 -21.92 10.35
CA VAL A 168 20.34 -21.09 9.15
C VAL A 168 20.08 -19.60 9.39
N ASN A 169 20.32 -19.12 10.62
CA ASN A 169 20.12 -17.73 10.99
C ASN A 169 18.70 -17.22 10.64
N TYR A 170 18.55 -16.16 9.84
CA TYR A 170 17.23 -15.65 9.42
C TYR A 170 16.67 -16.41 8.21
N GLY A 171 17.41 -17.35 7.64
CA GLY A 171 17.05 -18.08 6.43
C GLY A 171 16.95 -17.15 5.22
N ARG A 172 17.89 -16.19 5.09
CA ARG A 172 18.02 -15.31 3.93
C ARG A 172 18.95 -15.92 2.89
N THR A 173 18.89 -15.45 1.66
CA THR A 173 19.77 -15.93 0.57
C THR A 173 21.24 -15.81 0.96
N GLU A 174 21.64 -14.70 1.57
CA GLU A 174 23.00 -14.51 2.08
C GLU A 174 23.39 -15.44 3.25
N ASP A 175 22.42 -15.91 4.05
CA ASP A 175 22.67 -16.88 5.13
C ASP A 175 22.99 -18.26 4.52
N PHE A 176 22.27 -18.65 3.46
CA PHE A 176 22.57 -19.89 2.73
C PHE A 176 23.87 -19.82 1.94
N PHE A 177 24.16 -18.69 1.28
CA PHE A 177 25.46 -18.49 0.62
C PHE A 177 26.61 -18.58 1.60
N PHE A 178 26.47 -18.02 2.80
CA PHE A 178 27.51 -18.13 3.82
C PHE A 178 27.71 -19.58 4.28
N LEU A 179 26.64 -20.34 4.50
CA LEU A 179 26.74 -21.76 4.86
C LEU A 179 27.45 -22.58 3.79
N GLU A 180 27.07 -22.39 2.52
CA GLU A 180 27.63 -23.14 1.39
C GLU A 180 29.07 -22.70 1.06
N ARG A 181 29.27 -21.40 0.82
CA ARG A 181 30.52 -20.85 0.27
C ARG A 181 31.60 -20.65 1.33
N ASN A 182 31.23 -20.39 2.59
CA ASN A 182 32.20 -20.08 3.66
C ASN A 182 32.35 -21.20 4.68
N LEU A 183 31.28 -21.97 4.96
CA LEU A 183 31.32 -23.04 5.95
C LEU A 183 31.31 -24.45 5.34
N SER A 184 31.13 -24.58 4.02
CA SER A 184 31.02 -25.87 3.32
C SER A 184 29.91 -26.78 3.90
N ILE A 185 28.84 -26.18 4.45
CA ILE A 185 27.70 -26.89 5.02
C ILE A 185 26.67 -27.12 3.91
N ASN A 186 26.46 -28.39 3.54
CA ASN A 186 25.40 -28.79 2.61
C ASN A 186 24.08 -29.01 3.39
N CYS A 187 23.04 -28.26 3.04
CA CYS A 187 21.71 -28.37 3.68
C CYS A 187 20.80 -29.44 3.03
N THR A 188 21.24 -30.10 1.96
CA THR A 188 20.45 -31.11 1.24
C THR A 188 20.13 -32.29 2.17
N GLY A 189 18.84 -32.65 2.26
CA GLY A 189 18.36 -33.76 3.10
C GLY A 189 18.33 -33.45 4.61
N LYS A 190 18.56 -32.19 5.01
CA LYS A 190 18.57 -31.76 6.42
C LYS A 190 17.33 -30.94 6.76
N ILE A 191 16.94 -30.96 8.03
CA ILE A 191 15.91 -30.07 8.57
C ILE A 191 16.60 -28.74 8.93
N VAL A 192 16.13 -27.63 8.37
CA VAL A 192 16.68 -26.31 8.66
C VAL A 192 15.81 -25.55 9.68
N ILE A 193 16.45 -24.96 10.69
CA ILE A 193 15.80 -24.08 11.67
C ILE A 193 16.25 -22.63 11.47
N ALA A 194 15.27 -21.75 11.25
CA ALA A 194 15.49 -20.33 10.96
C ALA A 194 14.67 -19.44 11.89
N ARG A 195 15.28 -18.41 12.48
CA ARG A 195 14.58 -17.41 13.30
C ARG A 195 13.77 -16.44 12.44
N TYR A 196 12.59 -16.05 12.90
CA TYR A 196 11.77 -15.01 12.25
C TYR A 196 12.48 -13.64 12.23
N GLY A 197 12.09 -12.80 11.28
CA GLY A 197 12.60 -11.43 11.12
C GLY A 197 13.41 -11.23 9.83
N LYS A 198 13.75 -9.96 9.57
CA LYS A 198 14.49 -9.45 8.40
C LYS A 198 13.78 -9.60 7.05
N ILE A 199 13.25 -10.77 6.73
CA ILE A 199 12.55 -11.05 5.46
C ILE A 199 11.16 -11.62 5.70
N PHE A 200 10.29 -11.55 4.69
CA PHE A 200 8.99 -12.19 4.73
C PHE A 200 9.11 -13.71 4.85
N ARG A 201 8.31 -14.30 5.74
CA ARG A 201 8.32 -15.74 6.02
C ARG A 201 8.00 -16.60 4.79
N GLY A 202 7.14 -16.12 3.90
CA GLY A 202 6.85 -16.81 2.64
C GLY A 202 8.01 -16.84 1.65
N ASN A 203 9.01 -15.94 1.79
CA ASN A 203 10.26 -16.05 1.01
C ASN A 203 11.07 -17.28 1.43
N LYS A 204 11.06 -17.65 2.71
CA LYS A 204 11.75 -18.84 3.22
C LYS A 204 11.18 -20.12 2.61
N VAL A 205 9.85 -20.21 2.52
CA VAL A 205 9.16 -21.34 1.87
C VAL A 205 9.42 -21.35 0.36
N ARG A 206 9.47 -20.19 -0.31
CA ARG A 206 9.78 -20.09 -1.74
C ARG A 206 11.21 -20.54 -2.08
N MET A 207 12.20 -20.30 -1.21
CA MET A 207 13.58 -20.73 -1.47
C MET A 207 13.73 -22.26 -1.54
N HIS A 208 12.93 -23.01 -0.78
CA HIS A 208 12.86 -24.48 -0.88
C HIS A 208 12.30 -24.98 -2.23
N VAL A 209 11.55 -24.14 -2.96
CA VAL A 209 10.89 -24.51 -4.22
C VAL A 209 11.81 -24.30 -5.44
N TYR A 210 12.86 -23.49 -5.35
CA TYR A 210 13.81 -23.32 -6.45
C TYR A 210 14.87 -24.43 -6.52
N THR A 211 15.08 -25.20 -5.44
CA THR A 211 15.99 -26.36 -5.43
C THR A 211 15.35 -27.64 -5.96
N ASN A 212 14.02 -27.75 -5.93
CA ASN A 212 13.24 -28.84 -6.53
C ASN A 212 12.28 -28.23 -7.57
N ASN A 213 12.56 -28.41 -8.87
CA ASN A 213 11.88 -27.86 -10.06
C ASN A 213 10.34 -28.04 -10.16
N GLN A 214 9.56 -27.61 -9.17
CA GLN A 214 8.09 -27.62 -9.20
C GLN A 214 7.51 -26.41 -8.49
N VAL A 215 7.20 -25.36 -9.25
CA VAL A 215 6.59 -24.13 -8.74
C VAL A 215 5.11 -24.36 -8.41
N ASN A 216 4.75 -24.40 -7.12
CA ASN A 216 3.38 -24.23 -6.65
C ASN A 216 3.34 -23.08 -5.62
N ARG A 217 2.78 -21.93 -6.01
CA ARG A 217 2.89 -20.63 -5.31
C ARG A 217 1.98 -20.55 -4.08
N ILE A 218 2.46 -19.90 -3.01
CA ILE A 218 1.69 -19.53 -1.82
C ILE A 218 1.52 -17.99 -1.78
N TYR A 219 0.28 -17.53 -1.70
CA TYR A 219 -0.07 -16.13 -1.41
C TYR A 219 -0.78 -16.05 -0.06
N ASN A 220 -0.37 -15.11 0.79
CA ASN A 220 -1.12 -14.67 1.98
C ASN A 220 -1.98 -13.41 1.67
N VAL A 221 -2.27 -13.18 0.39
CA VAL A 221 -2.98 -12.01 -0.14
C VAL A 221 -4.09 -12.47 -1.09
N ILE A 222 -4.74 -13.60 -0.79
CA ILE A 222 -5.66 -14.26 -1.73
C ILE A 222 -6.96 -13.44 -1.89
N GLY A 223 -7.47 -12.82 -0.82
CA GLY A 223 -8.66 -11.97 -0.87
C GLY A 223 -8.47 -10.70 -1.71
N THR A 224 -7.28 -10.09 -1.64
CA THR A 224 -7.04 -8.76 -2.22
C THR A 224 -6.58 -8.80 -3.67
N ILE A 225 -5.87 -9.86 -4.08
CA ILE A 225 -5.58 -10.11 -5.51
C ILE A 225 -6.89 -10.24 -6.30
N ARG A 226 -7.97 -10.72 -5.67
CA ARG A 226 -9.31 -10.82 -6.27
C ARG A 226 -10.21 -9.60 -6.03
N GLY A 227 -9.96 -8.77 -5.01
CA GLY A 227 -10.58 -7.43 -4.91
C GLY A 227 -10.29 -6.55 -6.14
N ALA A 228 -9.19 -6.85 -6.84
CA ALA A 228 -8.88 -6.32 -8.16
C ALA A 228 -9.58 -7.04 -9.34
N GLU A 229 -10.59 -7.89 -9.15
CA GLU A 229 -11.35 -8.52 -10.25
C GLU A 229 -12.11 -7.47 -11.10
N ASN A 230 -12.39 -6.31 -10.52
CA ASN A 230 -12.77 -5.09 -11.26
C ASN A 230 -11.56 -4.32 -11.82
N ALA A 231 -10.47 -5.02 -12.17
CA ALA A 231 -9.20 -4.43 -12.61
C ALA A 231 -9.39 -3.38 -13.68
N LYS A 232 -10.26 -3.63 -14.67
CA LYS A 232 -10.57 -2.66 -15.73
C LYS A 232 -11.15 -1.37 -15.16
N ILE A 233 -12.16 -1.45 -14.29
CA ILE A 233 -12.79 -0.26 -13.71
C ILE A 233 -11.78 0.49 -12.83
N LEU A 234 -11.01 -0.23 -12.01
CA LEU A 234 -10.01 0.38 -11.12
C LEU A 234 -8.86 1.00 -11.91
N GLN A 235 -8.39 0.35 -12.97
CA GLN A 235 -7.33 0.88 -13.83
C GLN A 235 -7.79 2.12 -14.60
N GLU A 236 -9.08 2.25 -14.93
CA GLU A 236 -9.59 3.43 -15.65
C GLU A 236 -10.12 4.56 -14.73
N ARG A 237 -10.40 4.29 -13.45
CA ARG A 237 -11.12 5.23 -12.56
C ARG A 237 -10.54 5.42 -11.18
N GLY A 238 -9.67 4.53 -10.71
CA GLY A 238 -9.15 4.58 -9.35
C GLY A 238 -8.17 5.74 -9.17
N VAL A 239 -8.54 6.77 -8.42
CA VAL A 239 -7.62 7.88 -8.11
C VAL A 239 -6.49 7.38 -7.22
N ALA A 240 -6.82 6.89 -6.02
CA ALA A 240 -5.87 6.43 -5.03
C ALA A 240 -6.36 5.19 -4.26
N TYR A 241 -5.45 4.52 -3.57
CA TYR A 241 -5.75 3.49 -2.57
C TYR A 241 -5.10 3.82 -1.22
N ILE A 242 -5.91 4.05 -0.18
CA ILE A 242 -5.44 4.30 1.19
C ILE A 242 -5.65 3.05 2.03
N ASN A 243 -4.55 2.43 2.45
CA ASN A 243 -4.58 1.17 3.19
C ASN A 243 -4.88 1.40 4.68
N SER A 244 -5.74 0.57 5.27
CA SER A 244 -6.17 0.68 6.67
C SER A 244 -5.93 -0.60 7.52
N ASP A 245 -4.77 -1.23 7.32
CA ASP A 245 -4.21 -2.28 8.20
C ASP A 245 -3.81 -1.70 9.58
N SER A 246 -3.05 -2.43 10.40
CA SER A 246 -2.63 -2.05 11.76
C SER A 246 -2.31 -0.56 11.90
N ALA A 247 -3.05 0.10 12.80
CA ALA A 247 -2.85 1.52 13.12
C ALA A 247 -1.64 1.73 14.03
N LEU A 248 -1.28 0.73 14.85
CA LEU A 248 -0.14 0.74 15.76
C LEU A 248 0.74 -0.50 15.56
N GLU A 249 2.05 -0.28 15.47
CA GLU A 249 3.11 -1.28 15.61
C GLU A 249 4.11 -0.88 16.72
N GLY A 250 3.82 0.23 17.40
CA GLY A 250 4.60 0.86 18.45
C GLY A 250 4.03 2.23 18.78
N ASN A 251 4.60 2.93 19.76
CA ASN A 251 4.04 4.18 20.29
C ASN A 251 5.01 5.37 20.20
N TYR A 252 6.05 5.27 19.36
CA TYR A 252 7.09 6.30 19.31
C TYR A 252 6.72 7.47 18.39
N THR A 253 6.39 7.21 17.12
CA THR A 253 6.12 8.26 16.12
C THR A 253 5.32 7.72 14.93
N LEU A 254 4.84 8.62 14.07
CA LEU A 254 4.17 8.28 12.81
C LEU A 254 5.15 7.64 11.82
N ARG A 255 4.65 6.67 11.06
CA ARG A 255 5.27 6.08 9.89
C ARG A 255 4.30 6.16 8.72
N VAL A 256 4.79 6.69 7.61
CA VAL A 256 4.07 6.73 6.34
C VAL A 256 4.87 6.00 5.28
N ASP A 257 4.19 5.16 4.51
CA ASP A 257 4.72 4.57 3.29
C ASP A 257 3.75 4.94 2.15
N CYS A 258 4.18 5.66 1.13
CA CYS A 258 3.32 6.06 -0.01
C CYS A 258 4.14 6.38 -1.28
N THR A 259 3.45 6.54 -2.41
CA THR A 259 4.05 7.02 -3.66
C THR A 259 4.53 8.48 -3.52
N PRO A 260 5.63 8.88 -4.21
CA PRO A 260 6.08 10.27 -4.29
C PRO A 260 5.00 11.28 -4.68
N LEU A 261 4.00 10.87 -5.48
CA LEU A 261 2.88 11.74 -5.84
C LEU A 261 2.15 12.32 -4.62
N MET A 262 2.15 11.62 -3.49
CA MET A 262 1.39 11.99 -2.29
C MET A 262 2.22 12.67 -1.20
N TYR A 263 3.52 12.90 -1.39
CA TYR A 263 4.40 13.40 -0.31
C TYR A 263 3.92 14.72 0.27
N ARG A 264 3.69 15.74 -0.58
CA ARG A 264 3.17 17.05 -0.14
C ARG A 264 1.80 16.96 0.51
N LEU A 265 0.90 16.13 -0.01
CA LEU A 265 -0.42 15.92 0.60
C LEU A 265 -0.27 15.40 2.04
N VAL A 266 0.54 14.36 2.25
CA VAL A 266 0.80 13.79 3.58
C VAL A 266 1.38 14.86 4.53
N TYR A 267 2.38 15.62 4.06
CA TYR A 267 2.98 16.68 4.88
C TYR A 267 1.98 17.78 5.25
N ASN A 268 1.10 18.18 4.31
CA ASN A 268 0.09 19.20 4.57
C ASN A 268 -0.99 18.71 5.55
N VAL A 269 -1.49 17.48 5.36
CA VAL A 269 -2.45 16.84 6.28
C VAL A 269 -1.88 16.76 7.70
N THR A 270 -0.65 16.27 7.85
CA THR A 270 -0.03 16.09 9.17
C THR A 270 0.31 17.40 9.90
N LYS A 271 0.48 18.51 9.17
CA LYS A 271 0.62 19.85 9.78
C LYS A 271 -0.68 20.37 10.41
N ARG A 272 -1.83 19.87 9.98
CA ARG A 272 -3.16 20.28 10.49
C ARG A 272 -3.66 19.43 11.65
N ILE A 273 -3.01 18.29 11.91
CA ILE A 273 -3.39 17.35 12.97
C ILE A 273 -2.53 17.62 14.20
N ALA A 274 -3.15 17.68 15.38
CA ALA A 274 -2.41 17.84 16.64
C ALA A 274 -1.60 16.58 16.98
N SER A 275 -0.37 16.75 17.46
CA SER A 275 0.46 15.62 17.88
C SER A 275 -0.11 14.95 19.14
N PRO A 276 -0.29 13.62 19.16
CA PRO A 276 -0.64 12.88 20.38
C PRO A 276 0.59 12.51 21.21
N ASP A 277 1.79 12.94 20.79
CA ASP A 277 3.06 12.55 21.40
C ASP A 277 3.35 13.35 22.68
N GLU A 278 3.87 12.64 23.68
CA GLU A 278 4.35 13.26 24.92
C GLU A 278 5.44 14.29 24.64
N GLY A 279 5.32 15.48 25.24
CA GLY A 279 6.23 16.61 25.02
C GLY A 279 5.91 17.49 23.80
N PHE A 280 4.88 17.16 23.02
CA PHE A 280 4.49 17.89 21.80
C PHE A 280 3.11 18.58 21.92
N SER A 281 2.68 18.91 23.14
CA SER A 281 1.42 19.63 23.36
C SER A 281 1.42 20.97 22.62
N GLY A 282 0.38 21.21 21.82
CA GLY A 282 0.24 22.42 21.00
C GLY A 282 1.04 22.41 19.69
N GLN A 283 1.77 21.33 19.39
CA GLN A 283 2.48 21.15 18.12
C GLN A 283 1.72 20.23 17.16
N SER A 284 2.04 20.32 15.87
CA SER A 284 1.45 19.45 14.87
C SER A 284 2.07 18.04 14.89
N LEU A 285 1.34 17.06 14.36
CA LEU A 285 1.83 15.70 14.13
C LEU A 285 3.03 15.71 13.16
N TYR A 286 3.07 16.66 12.23
CA TYR A 286 4.24 16.87 11.37
C TYR A 286 5.50 17.23 12.18
N ASP A 287 5.39 18.11 13.18
CA ASP A 287 6.53 18.57 13.98
C ASP A 287 7.12 17.42 14.81
N SER A 288 6.26 16.65 15.48
CA SER A 288 6.71 15.49 16.26
C SER A 288 7.29 14.39 15.38
N TRP A 289 6.68 14.15 14.22
CA TRP A 289 7.18 13.18 13.23
C TRP A 289 8.53 13.60 12.65
N LEU A 290 8.70 14.85 12.26
CA LEU A 290 9.96 15.40 11.75
C LEU A 290 11.09 15.23 12.76
N GLN A 291 10.85 15.63 14.02
CA GLN A 291 11.86 15.57 15.06
C GLN A 291 12.28 14.12 15.37
N LYS A 292 11.33 13.19 15.38
CA LYS A 292 11.57 11.79 15.77
C LYS A 292 12.11 10.93 14.62
N SER A 293 11.69 11.19 13.38
CA SER A 293 12.04 10.40 12.21
C SER A 293 12.30 11.27 10.97
N PRO A 294 13.39 12.05 10.94
CA PRO A 294 13.75 12.84 9.77
C PRO A 294 14.15 11.95 8.60
N SER A 295 13.87 12.41 7.38
CA SER A 295 14.27 11.74 6.15
C SER A 295 15.81 11.61 6.08
N PRO A 296 16.34 10.46 5.63
CA PRO A 296 17.78 10.31 5.40
C PRO A 296 18.33 11.31 4.37
N GLN A 297 17.57 11.57 3.30
CA GLN A 297 17.97 12.38 2.15
C GLN A 297 17.74 13.88 2.37
N LYS A 298 16.64 14.26 3.04
CA LYS A 298 16.26 15.66 3.30
C LYS A 298 15.89 15.84 4.77
N LYS A 299 16.86 16.27 5.60
CA LYS A 299 16.73 16.27 7.07
C LYS A 299 15.65 17.21 7.61
N ASP A 300 15.22 18.17 6.80
CA ASP A 300 14.15 19.14 7.03
C ASP A 300 12.74 18.59 6.75
N LEU A 301 12.63 17.37 6.22
CA LEU A 301 11.36 16.68 5.97
C LEU A 301 11.25 15.37 6.77
N PRO A 302 10.04 15.01 7.23
CA PRO A 302 9.82 13.69 7.82
C PRO A 302 10.06 12.56 6.81
N ARG A 303 10.50 11.41 7.30
CA ARG A 303 10.75 10.22 6.49
C ARG A 303 9.45 9.59 6.00
N ILE A 304 9.26 9.56 4.69
CA ILE A 304 8.30 8.68 4.01
C ILE A 304 9.07 7.51 3.40
N ASN A 305 8.58 6.27 3.56
CA ASN A 305 9.22 5.10 2.96
C ASN A 305 8.51 4.66 1.67
N LYS A 306 9.23 3.88 0.87
CA LYS A 306 8.71 3.23 -0.35
C LYS A 306 7.70 2.14 0.00
N LEU A 307 6.70 1.96 -0.87
CA LEU A 307 5.77 0.85 -0.80
C LEU A 307 6.40 -0.43 -1.38
N GLY A 308 6.42 -1.49 -0.57
CA GLY A 308 6.82 -2.84 -0.99
C GLY A 308 5.60 -3.76 -1.18
N SER A 309 5.53 -4.81 -0.37
CA SER A 309 4.38 -5.72 -0.21
C SER A 309 3.92 -5.71 1.26
N GLY A 310 3.18 -6.73 1.67
CA GLY A 310 2.90 -7.05 3.06
C GLY A 310 1.59 -6.52 3.59
N SER A 311 0.74 -5.94 2.73
CA SER A 311 -0.63 -5.55 3.04
C SER A 311 -1.43 -5.39 1.74
N ASP A 312 -2.67 -4.94 1.84
CA ASP A 312 -3.65 -4.99 0.76
C ASP A 312 -3.36 -4.03 -0.40
N PHE A 313 -2.60 -2.97 -0.18
CA PHE A 313 -2.17 -2.06 -1.25
C PHE A 313 -1.36 -2.74 -2.37
N GLU A 314 -0.79 -3.94 -2.16
CA GLU A 314 0.12 -4.60 -3.11
C GLU A 314 -0.50 -4.73 -4.51
N ALA A 315 -1.74 -5.22 -4.62
CA ALA A 315 -2.39 -5.42 -5.92
C ALA A 315 -2.73 -4.08 -6.60
N TYR A 316 -3.15 -3.08 -5.84
CA TYR A 316 -3.51 -1.76 -6.36
C TYR A 316 -2.28 -1.02 -6.86
N PHE A 317 -1.19 -1.03 -6.10
CA PHE A 317 0.03 -0.33 -6.44
C PHE A 317 0.89 -1.11 -7.45
N GLN A 318 1.31 -2.33 -7.10
CA GLN A 318 2.34 -3.06 -7.86
C GLN A 318 1.82 -3.66 -9.16
N ARG A 319 0.52 -3.95 -9.25
CA ARG A 319 -0.10 -4.60 -10.42
C ARG A 319 -0.94 -3.65 -11.26
N LEU A 320 -1.73 -2.78 -10.62
CA LEU A 320 -2.65 -1.88 -11.34
C LEU A 320 -2.10 -0.46 -11.53
N GLY A 321 -1.03 -0.07 -10.81
CA GLY A 321 -0.46 1.27 -10.92
C GLY A 321 -1.34 2.36 -10.30
N LEU A 322 -2.12 2.05 -9.26
CA LEU A 322 -2.87 3.06 -8.51
C LEU A 322 -1.97 3.68 -7.46
N ALA A 323 -1.88 5.01 -7.45
CA ALA A 323 -1.22 5.76 -6.39
C ALA A 323 -1.74 5.32 -5.02
N SER A 324 -0.84 4.90 -4.14
CA SER A 324 -1.20 4.23 -2.89
C SER A 324 -0.46 4.81 -1.70
N GLY A 325 -1.04 4.65 -0.51
CA GLY A 325 -0.40 5.05 0.74
C GLY A 325 -0.94 4.33 1.98
N ARG A 326 -0.12 4.28 3.02
CA ARG A 326 -0.49 3.79 4.36
C ARG A 326 0.15 4.66 5.44
N ALA A 327 -0.55 4.83 6.55
CA ALA A 327 -0.07 5.54 7.74
C ALA A 327 -0.35 4.74 9.00
N ARG A 328 0.60 4.70 9.93
CA ARG A 328 0.50 4.01 11.22
C ARG A 328 1.49 4.61 12.22
N TYR A 329 1.33 4.32 13.51
CA TYR A 329 2.34 4.58 14.52
C TYR A 329 3.30 3.41 14.66
N THR A 330 4.57 3.70 14.93
CA THR A 330 5.65 2.70 14.97
C THR A 330 6.57 2.92 16.16
N LYS A 331 7.46 1.95 16.39
CA LYS A 331 8.56 1.95 17.36
C LYS A 331 9.71 2.89 16.97
N ASN A 332 10.68 3.07 17.88
CA ASN A 332 11.88 3.83 17.60
C ASN A 332 12.95 2.95 16.96
N ASP A 333 13.15 3.02 15.65
CA ASP A 333 14.14 2.17 14.95
C ASP A 333 15.60 2.38 15.40
N LYS A 334 15.90 3.46 16.14
CA LYS A 334 17.23 3.68 16.73
C LYS A 334 17.47 2.82 17.98
N THR A 335 16.47 2.62 18.82
CA THR A 335 16.57 1.84 20.07
C THR A 335 16.01 0.43 19.91
N ASP A 336 14.92 0.29 19.17
CA ASP A 336 14.13 -0.93 19.07
C ASP A 336 14.52 -1.73 17.83
N LYS A 337 15.41 -2.71 18.01
CA LYS A 337 16.01 -3.50 16.91
C LYS A 337 15.24 -4.74 16.49
N TYR A 338 14.14 -5.06 17.17
CA TYR A 338 13.22 -6.13 16.75
C TYR A 338 12.51 -5.76 15.42
N SER A 339 12.09 -6.77 14.63
CA SER A 339 11.64 -6.54 13.24
C SER A 339 10.24 -5.94 13.13
N ASN A 340 9.28 -6.44 13.89
CA ASN A 340 7.89 -5.97 13.90
C ASN A 340 7.54 -5.44 15.29
N TYR A 341 6.56 -6.05 15.97
CA TYR A 341 6.33 -5.97 17.41
C TYR A 341 6.35 -7.38 18.03
N PRO A 342 6.62 -7.55 19.34
CA PRO A 342 6.99 -8.84 19.92
C PRO A 342 5.93 -9.96 19.82
N VAL A 343 4.65 -9.62 19.94
CA VAL A 343 3.54 -10.60 19.93
C VAL A 343 2.91 -10.81 18.56
N TYR A 344 3.62 -10.42 17.49
CA TYR A 344 3.08 -10.46 16.13
C TYR A 344 2.60 -11.86 15.72
N HIS A 345 1.33 -11.97 15.31
CA HIS A 345 0.65 -13.22 14.91
C HIS A 345 0.65 -14.33 15.98
N THR A 346 0.54 -13.96 17.26
CA THR A 346 0.36 -14.93 18.37
C THR A 346 -1.00 -14.75 19.04
N VAL A 347 -1.35 -15.68 19.93
CA VAL A 347 -2.57 -15.55 20.76
C VAL A 347 -2.55 -14.32 21.69
N TYR A 348 -1.39 -13.69 21.89
CA TYR A 348 -1.21 -12.55 22.79
C TYR A 348 -1.52 -11.19 22.14
N GLU A 349 -1.96 -11.15 20.86
CA GLU A 349 -2.54 -9.94 20.25
C GLU A 349 -3.97 -9.67 20.76
N THR A 350 -4.07 -9.23 22.01
CA THR A 350 -5.35 -8.99 22.68
C THR A 350 -5.70 -7.50 22.76
N PHE A 351 -6.98 -7.21 23.07
CA PHE A 351 -7.40 -5.83 23.38
C PHE A 351 -6.61 -5.24 24.55
N GLU A 352 -6.44 -6.03 25.61
CA GLU A 352 -5.77 -5.62 26.84
C GLU A 352 -4.31 -5.22 26.57
N LEU A 353 -3.64 -5.89 25.63
CA LEU A 353 -2.30 -5.49 25.21
C LEU A 353 -2.28 -4.06 24.69
N VAL A 354 -3.20 -3.74 23.78
CA VAL A 354 -3.27 -2.42 23.14
C VAL A 354 -3.64 -1.35 24.16
N GLU A 355 -4.70 -1.60 24.93
CA GLU A 355 -5.22 -0.68 25.94
C GLU A 355 -4.20 -0.42 27.06
N ARG A 356 -3.44 -1.41 27.51
CA ARG A 356 -2.53 -1.23 28.66
C ARG A 356 -1.15 -0.73 28.25
N PHE A 357 -0.62 -1.18 27.11
CA PHE A 357 0.80 -1.00 26.79
C PHE A 357 1.09 -0.15 25.55
N TYR A 358 0.19 -0.12 24.56
CA TYR A 358 0.46 0.61 23.32
C TYR A 358 -0.15 2.00 23.31
N ASP A 359 -1.45 2.12 23.60
CA ASP A 359 -2.16 3.40 23.53
C ASP A 359 -3.37 3.47 24.49
N PRO A 360 -3.13 3.60 25.81
CA PRO A 360 -4.22 3.64 26.80
C PRO A 360 -5.24 4.74 26.61
N SER A 361 -4.84 5.85 25.99
CA SER A 361 -5.72 6.98 25.71
C SER A 361 -6.39 6.93 24.33
N PHE A 362 -6.02 5.96 23.49
CA PHE A 362 -6.43 5.85 22.09
C PHE A 362 -6.14 7.10 21.23
N LYS A 363 -5.27 8.00 21.70
CA LYS A 363 -4.91 9.26 20.99
C LYS A 363 -4.04 8.99 19.76
N LYS A 364 -3.21 7.95 19.79
CA LYS A 364 -2.38 7.58 18.63
C LYS A 364 -3.21 6.86 17.56
N HIS A 365 -4.18 6.04 17.97
CA HIS A 365 -5.19 5.53 17.03
C HIS A 365 -6.00 6.66 16.40
N LEU A 366 -6.45 7.62 17.22
CA LEU A 366 -7.20 8.78 16.73
C LEU A 366 -6.40 9.60 15.71
N SER A 367 -5.12 9.88 15.98
CA SER A 367 -4.29 10.64 15.03
C SER A 367 -4.10 9.88 13.71
N VAL A 368 -3.93 8.55 13.75
CA VAL A 368 -3.86 7.72 12.53
C VAL A 368 -5.19 7.73 11.78
N ALA A 369 -6.32 7.66 12.48
CA ALA A 369 -7.64 7.76 11.86
C ALA A 369 -7.83 9.12 11.16
N GLN A 370 -7.41 10.21 11.80
CA GLN A 370 -7.44 11.55 11.23
C GLN A 370 -6.53 11.66 10.00
N VAL A 371 -5.30 11.13 10.04
CA VAL A 371 -4.41 11.10 8.86
C VAL A 371 -5.06 10.33 7.72
N ARG A 372 -5.55 9.10 7.97
CA ARG A 372 -6.17 8.26 6.92
C ARG A 372 -7.43 8.92 6.35
N GLY A 373 -8.29 9.47 7.22
CA GLY A 373 -9.52 10.15 6.83
C GLY A 373 -9.28 11.42 6.02
N SER A 374 -8.37 12.28 6.46
CA SER A 374 -7.98 13.49 5.72
C SER A 374 -7.37 13.17 4.37
N LEU A 375 -6.55 12.10 4.26
CA LEU A 375 -6.04 11.66 2.96
C LEU A 375 -7.17 11.26 2.02
N VAL A 376 -8.13 10.45 2.49
CA VAL A 376 -9.29 10.05 1.69
C VAL A 376 -10.12 11.26 1.27
N TYR A 377 -10.40 12.17 2.21
CA TYR A 377 -11.17 13.38 1.96
C TYR A 377 -10.52 14.28 0.90
N GLU A 378 -9.25 14.64 1.08
CA GLU A 378 -8.52 15.52 0.15
C GLU A 378 -8.40 14.92 -1.25
N LEU A 379 -8.23 13.59 -1.37
CA LEU A 379 -8.16 12.91 -2.66
C LEU A 379 -9.52 12.80 -3.36
N ALA A 380 -10.61 12.77 -2.59
CA ALA A 380 -11.96 12.63 -3.12
C ALA A 380 -12.61 13.97 -3.47
N ASP A 381 -12.29 15.03 -2.72
CA ASP A 381 -13.05 16.30 -2.76
C ASP A 381 -12.27 17.49 -3.35
N SER A 382 -10.94 17.39 -3.49
CA SER A 382 -10.15 18.45 -4.12
C SER A 382 -10.48 18.60 -5.61
N THR A 383 -10.68 19.85 -6.07
CA THR A 383 -10.94 20.15 -7.49
C THR A 383 -9.83 19.66 -8.42
N ILE A 384 -8.57 19.85 -8.01
CA ILE A 384 -7.39 19.25 -8.65
C ILE A 384 -6.88 18.17 -7.70
N ILE A 385 -6.64 16.97 -8.22
CA ILE A 385 -6.08 15.87 -7.41
C ILE A 385 -4.77 16.37 -6.78
N PRO A 386 -4.61 16.27 -5.44
CA PRO A 386 -3.49 16.87 -4.71
C PRO A 386 -2.18 16.07 -4.86
N TYR A 387 -1.86 15.67 -6.09
CA TYR A 387 -0.63 14.99 -6.46
C TYR A 387 0.46 15.96 -6.90
N ASN A 388 1.71 15.58 -6.65
CA ASN A 388 2.86 16.33 -7.12
C ASN A 388 3.86 15.46 -7.89
N ALA A 389 3.77 15.50 -9.22
CA ALA A 389 4.71 14.83 -10.12
C ALA A 389 6.16 15.31 -10.00
N GLN A 390 6.42 16.53 -9.49
CA GLN A 390 7.80 17.01 -9.30
C GLN A 390 8.50 16.28 -8.16
N ASP A 391 7.79 15.91 -7.10
CA ASP A 391 8.34 15.08 -6.02
C ASP A 391 8.74 13.69 -6.55
N TYR A 392 8.01 13.15 -7.53
CA TYR A 392 8.38 11.91 -8.21
C TYR A 392 9.65 12.08 -9.06
N ALA A 393 9.79 13.20 -9.78
CA ALA A 393 10.98 13.49 -10.57
C ALA A 393 12.25 13.53 -9.70
N GLU A 394 12.17 14.15 -8.52
CA GLU A 394 13.25 14.18 -7.55
C GLU A 394 13.60 12.77 -7.02
N GLU A 395 12.58 11.97 -6.71
CA GLU A 395 12.79 10.59 -6.22
C GLU A 395 13.35 9.66 -7.30
N LEU A 396 12.93 9.78 -8.57
CA LEU A 396 13.50 9.02 -9.68
C LEU A 396 15.01 9.26 -9.79
N LYS A 397 15.45 10.52 -9.64
CA LYS A 397 16.87 10.86 -9.61
C LYS A 397 17.58 10.21 -8.42
N ASN A 398 17.01 10.31 -7.21
CA ASN A 398 17.57 9.67 -6.02
C ASN A 398 17.72 8.14 -6.19
N TYR A 399 16.75 7.50 -6.84
CA TYR A 399 16.78 6.06 -7.10
C TYR A 399 17.81 5.69 -8.16
N ALA A 400 17.94 6.49 -9.22
CA ALA A 400 18.94 6.30 -10.27
C ALA A 400 20.36 6.45 -9.70
N ASP A 401 20.57 7.46 -8.84
CA ASP A 401 21.82 7.65 -8.12
C ASP A 401 22.13 6.45 -7.21
N SER A 402 21.13 5.93 -6.50
CA SER A 402 21.32 4.75 -5.64
C SER A 402 21.74 3.51 -6.43
N ILE A 403 21.06 3.18 -7.54
CA ILE A 403 21.38 1.98 -8.33
C ILE A 403 22.69 2.15 -9.12
N SER A 404 22.96 3.35 -9.64
CA SER A 404 24.22 3.70 -10.30
C SER A 404 25.40 3.60 -9.33
N ASN A 405 25.24 4.09 -8.10
CA ASN A 405 26.26 3.95 -7.06
C ASN A 405 26.53 2.49 -6.68
N LEU A 406 25.49 1.63 -6.63
CA LEU A 406 25.68 0.19 -6.45
C LEU A 406 26.48 -0.42 -7.61
N ALA A 407 26.20 0.03 -8.84
CA ALA A 407 26.87 -0.44 -10.05
C ALA A 407 28.34 -0.04 -10.15
N LYS A 408 28.78 1.00 -9.45
CA LYS A 408 30.20 1.41 -9.42
C LYS A 408 31.16 0.33 -8.94
N LYS A 409 30.70 -0.64 -8.14
CA LYS A 409 31.51 -1.82 -7.77
C LYS A 409 31.99 -2.59 -9.01
N TYR A 410 31.24 -2.52 -10.11
CA TYR A 410 31.44 -3.29 -11.34
C TYR A 410 31.89 -2.43 -12.52
N ALA A 411 32.60 -1.33 -12.27
CA ALA A 411 32.94 -0.35 -13.30
C ALA A 411 33.71 -0.95 -14.49
N GLU A 412 34.65 -1.87 -14.24
CA GLU A 412 35.42 -2.54 -15.29
C GLU A 412 34.54 -3.44 -16.15
N GLN A 413 33.64 -4.22 -15.54
CA GLN A 413 32.71 -5.09 -16.25
C GLN A 413 31.69 -4.26 -17.04
N MET A 414 31.16 -3.18 -16.45
CA MET A 414 30.26 -2.28 -17.15
C MET A 414 30.91 -1.69 -18.41
N ALA A 415 32.19 -1.33 -18.35
CA ALA A 415 32.93 -0.88 -19.52
C ALA A 415 33.16 -2.02 -20.52
N ALA A 416 33.45 -3.24 -20.06
CA ALA A 416 33.67 -4.41 -20.92
C ALA A 416 32.42 -4.88 -21.68
N TYR A 417 31.23 -4.70 -21.10
CA TYR A 417 29.94 -5.13 -21.66
C TYR A 417 29.08 -3.97 -22.20
N ASP A 418 29.63 -2.76 -22.30
CA ASP A 418 28.95 -1.55 -22.78
C ASP A 418 27.64 -1.22 -22.02
N VAL A 419 27.70 -1.26 -20.69
CA VAL A 419 26.58 -0.95 -19.80
C VAL A 419 26.68 0.52 -19.36
N THR A 420 25.64 1.32 -19.64
CA THR A 420 25.58 2.73 -19.24
C THR A 420 24.22 3.11 -18.66
N PHE A 421 24.23 4.05 -17.71
CA PHE A 421 23.03 4.66 -17.12
C PHE A 421 22.68 6.01 -17.75
N GLU A 422 23.45 6.49 -18.72
CA GLU A 422 23.27 7.83 -19.33
C GLU A 422 21.86 8.04 -19.88
N HIS A 423 21.33 7.08 -20.63
CA HIS A 423 19.98 7.17 -21.19
C HIS A 423 18.90 7.22 -20.11
N LEU A 424 19.10 6.51 -18.99
CA LEU A 424 18.19 6.57 -17.86
C LEU A 424 18.13 7.98 -17.26
N TYR A 425 19.30 8.62 -17.07
CA TYR A 425 19.36 9.99 -16.58
C TYR A 425 18.73 11.00 -17.54
N ASN A 426 18.91 10.81 -18.85
CA ASN A 426 18.27 11.65 -19.86
C ASN A 426 16.73 11.54 -19.78
N ALA A 427 16.19 10.32 -19.70
CA ALA A 427 14.75 10.12 -19.52
C ALA A 427 14.22 10.75 -18.22
N ILE A 428 14.99 10.70 -17.11
CA ILE A 428 14.64 11.35 -15.85
C ILE A 428 14.62 12.89 -16.00
N ASN A 429 15.57 13.47 -16.72
CA ASN A 429 15.59 14.92 -16.99
C ASN A 429 14.38 15.34 -17.82
N ASP A 430 14.02 14.57 -18.85
CA ASP A 430 12.83 14.81 -19.69
C ASP A 430 11.53 14.68 -18.89
N PHE A 431 11.43 13.66 -18.02
CA PHE A 431 10.33 13.51 -17.07
C PHE A 431 10.25 14.72 -16.13
N THR A 432 11.39 15.20 -15.62
CA THR A 432 11.48 16.37 -14.73
C THR A 432 10.93 17.62 -15.41
N ALA A 433 11.32 17.86 -16.67
CA ALA A 433 10.82 18.97 -17.46
C ALA A 433 9.30 18.85 -17.72
N SER A 434 8.82 17.65 -18.05
CA SER A 434 7.40 17.38 -18.30
C SER A 434 6.54 17.56 -17.05
N ALA A 435 7.02 17.09 -15.89
CA ALA A 435 6.38 17.30 -14.60
C ALA A 435 6.31 18.80 -14.23
N ALA A 436 7.39 19.56 -14.44
CA ALA A 436 7.39 21.00 -14.23
C ALA A 436 6.38 21.71 -15.15
N GLY A 437 6.32 21.30 -16.43
CA GLY A 437 5.36 21.81 -17.41
C GLY A 437 3.92 21.55 -16.99
N LEU A 438 3.58 20.34 -16.55
CA LEU A 438 2.25 20.00 -16.03
C LEU A 438 1.85 20.89 -14.85
N HIS A 439 2.73 21.07 -13.86
CA HIS A 439 2.45 21.92 -12.70
C HIS A 439 2.30 23.40 -13.07
N GLN A 440 2.98 23.87 -14.12
CA GLN A 440 2.75 25.20 -14.65
C GLN A 440 1.38 25.34 -15.34
N ARG A 441 0.92 24.32 -16.07
CA ARG A 441 -0.44 24.30 -16.65
C ARG A 441 -1.52 24.25 -15.56
N ILE A 442 -1.33 23.46 -14.50
CA ILE A 442 -2.25 23.42 -13.34
C ILE A 442 -2.39 24.80 -12.68
N LYS A 443 -1.30 25.57 -12.55
CA LYS A 443 -1.37 26.92 -11.98
C LYS A 443 -2.18 27.90 -12.84
N ASN A 444 -2.16 27.71 -14.16
CA ASN A 444 -2.75 28.63 -15.12
C ASN A 444 -4.12 28.16 -15.66
N VAL A 445 -4.63 27.01 -15.21
CA VAL A 445 -5.90 26.46 -15.70
C VAL A 445 -7.08 27.35 -15.30
N ASN A 446 -8.05 27.47 -16.20
CA ASN A 446 -9.32 28.08 -15.87
C ASN A 446 -10.17 27.09 -15.05
N TYR A 447 -10.19 27.26 -13.73
CA TYR A 447 -10.97 26.41 -12.80
C TYR A 447 -12.49 26.43 -13.05
N LYS A 448 -13.00 27.39 -13.85
CA LYS A 448 -14.41 27.42 -14.25
C LYS A 448 -14.73 26.54 -15.45
N ASP A 449 -13.72 25.98 -16.12
CA ASP A 449 -13.88 25.03 -17.22
C ASP A 449 -13.70 23.60 -16.68
N PRO A 450 -14.79 22.83 -16.51
CA PRO A 450 -14.71 21.47 -15.97
C PRO A 450 -13.91 20.52 -16.86
N MET A 451 -13.88 20.76 -18.18
CA MET A 451 -13.15 19.89 -19.10
C MET A 451 -11.65 20.12 -18.99
N ALA A 452 -11.22 21.38 -18.92
CA ALA A 452 -9.81 21.71 -18.72
C ALA A 452 -9.27 21.15 -17.39
N VAL A 453 -10.04 21.27 -16.30
CA VAL A 453 -9.71 20.66 -15.00
C VAL A 453 -9.66 19.14 -15.11
N ARG A 454 -10.64 18.52 -15.79
CA ARG A 454 -10.71 17.07 -15.93
C ARG A 454 -9.52 16.49 -16.69
N ILE A 455 -9.10 17.13 -17.79
CA ILE A 455 -7.93 16.71 -18.57
C ILE A 455 -6.68 16.66 -17.68
N LEU A 456 -6.42 17.71 -16.89
CA LEU A 456 -5.29 17.74 -15.97
C LEU A 456 -5.39 16.68 -14.86
N ASN A 457 -6.59 16.45 -14.32
CA ASN A 457 -6.82 15.40 -13.33
C ASN A 457 -6.58 14.00 -13.91
N ASP A 458 -6.99 13.75 -15.15
CA ASP A 458 -6.69 12.48 -15.81
C ASP A 458 -5.16 12.33 -15.98
N GLN A 459 -4.42 13.38 -16.38
CA GLN A 459 -2.95 13.31 -16.43
C GLN A 459 -2.33 12.96 -15.07
N LEU A 460 -2.81 13.57 -13.97
CA LEU A 460 -2.34 13.27 -12.62
C LEU A 460 -2.69 11.84 -12.17
N MET A 461 -3.92 11.39 -12.45
CA MET A 461 -4.40 10.05 -12.09
C MET A 461 -3.65 8.95 -12.86
N TYR A 462 -3.37 9.19 -14.14
CA TYR A 462 -2.68 8.23 -15.00
C TYR A 462 -1.15 8.23 -14.86
N ALA A 463 -0.57 9.25 -14.20
CA ALA A 463 0.88 9.34 -13.99
C ALA A 463 1.47 8.08 -13.33
N GLU A 464 0.82 7.52 -12.29
CA GLU A 464 1.31 6.31 -11.63
C GLU A 464 1.21 5.07 -12.52
N ARG A 465 0.15 4.99 -13.33
CA ARG A 465 -0.10 3.84 -14.24
C ARG A 465 0.92 3.77 -15.36
N ALA A 466 1.46 4.92 -15.77
CA ALA A 466 2.50 4.98 -16.79
C ALA A 466 3.81 4.29 -16.38
N PHE A 467 3.98 4.00 -15.08
CA PHE A 467 5.11 3.20 -14.59
C PHE A 467 4.87 1.69 -14.57
N THR A 468 3.75 1.20 -15.14
CA THR A 468 3.45 -0.23 -15.20
C THR A 468 3.80 -0.85 -16.56
N ASP A 469 4.56 -1.94 -16.54
CA ASP A 469 4.82 -2.79 -17.70
C ASP A 469 3.85 -3.99 -17.68
N PRO A 470 3.02 -4.19 -18.72
CA PRO A 470 2.08 -5.31 -18.78
C PRO A 470 2.76 -6.70 -18.76
N LEU A 471 4.03 -6.81 -19.18
CA LEU A 471 4.82 -8.05 -19.13
C LEU A 471 5.26 -8.39 -17.71
N GLY A 472 5.36 -7.38 -16.85
CA GLY A 472 5.85 -7.50 -15.48
C GLY A 472 7.34 -7.81 -15.38
N LEU A 473 7.81 -7.96 -14.15
CA LEU A 473 9.22 -8.23 -13.87
C LEU A 473 9.59 -9.68 -14.22
N PRO A 474 10.87 -9.97 -14.52
CA PRO A 474 11.35 -11.33 -14.81
C PRO A 474 10.90 -12.35 -13.76
N GLY A 475 10.25 -13.42 -14.21
CA GLY A 475 9.70 -14.49 -13.36
C GLY A 475 8.54 -14.08 -12.43
N ARG A 476 8.07 -12.83 -12.49
CA ARG A 476 7.09 -12.23 -11.59
C ARG A 476 6.06 -11.36 -12.34
N PRO A 477 5.21 -11.95 -13.20
CA PRO A 477 4.31 -11.22 -14.11
C PRO A 477 3.22 -10.37 -13.43
N PHE A 478 3.00 -10.55 -12.12
CA PHE A 478 2.05 -9.75 -11.34
C PHE A 478 2.67 -8.48 -10.74
N TYR A 479 4.00 -8.38 -10.67
CA TYR A 479 4.68 -7.15 -10.29
C TYR A 479 5.05 -6.41 -11.57
N ARG A 480 4.28 -5.35 -11.85
CA ARG A 480 4.30 -4.61 -13.11
C ARG A 480 4.91 -3.23 -12.96
N HIS A 481 4.89 -2.68 -11.75
CA HIS A 481 5.48 -1.38 -11.48
C HIS A 481 7.01 -1.44 -11.67
N ILE A 482 7.54 -0.62 -12.58
CA ILE A 482 8.96 -0.64 -13.00
C ILE A 482 9.85 0.15 -12.02
N ILE A 483 9.30 1.19 -11.39
CA ILE A 483 10.03 1.97 -10.39
C ILE A 483 10.08 1.26 -9.04
N PHE A 484 8.97 0.67 -8.60
CA PHE A 484 8.87 0.03 -7.29
C PHE A 484 8.46 -1.42 -7.44
N ALA A 485 9.08 -2.33 -6.69
CA ALA A 485 8.49 -3.64 -6.43
C ALA A 485 9.03 -4.21 -5.13
N PRO A 486 8.38 -5.25 -4.57
CA PRO A 486 8.96 -6.03 -3.49
C PRO A 486 10.31 -6.61 -3.93
N SER A 487 11.35 -6.47 -3.09
CA SER A 487 12.64 -7.11 -3.34
C SER A 487 12.45 -8.60 -3.64
N SER A 488 13.20 -9.15 -4.61
CA SER A 488 13.25 -10.60 -4.82
C SER A 488 13.70 -11.34 -3.55
N GLN A 489 14.54 -10.69 -2.74
CA GLN A 489 15.14 -11.22 -1.52
C GLN A 489 14.29 -10.93 -0.26
N ASN A 490 13.57 -9.80 -0.23
CA ASN A 490 12.71 -9.40 0.87
C ASN A 490 11.40 -8.73 0.43
N LYS A 491 10.29 -9.47 0.41
CA LYS A 491 9.01 -8.89 -0.04
C LYS A 491 8.52 -7.69 0.79
N TYR A 492 8.91 -7.55 2.05
CA TYR A 492 8.49 -6.41 2.86
C TYR A 492 9.19 -5.10 2.50
N ALA A 493 10.40 -5.18 1.92
CA ALA A 493 11.12 -4.01 1.45
C ALA A 493 10.67 -3.64 0.02
N GLY A 494 10.31 -2.38 -0.17
CA GLY A 494 10.17 -1.81 -1.51
C GLY A 494 11.55 -1.47 -2.06
N GLU A 495 11.95 -2.14 -3.15
CA GLU A 495 13.16 -1.79 -3.89
C GLU A 495 12.81 -0.85 -5.04
N SER A 496 13.72 0.08 -5.31
CA SER A 496 13.63 0.98 -6.45
C SER A 496 14.40 0.40 -7.64
N PHE A 497 13.86 0.51 -8.84
CA PHE A 497 14.39 -0.16 -10.05
C PHE A 497 14.65 -1.67 -9.83
N PRO A 498 13.65 -2.43 -9.35
CA PRO A 498 13.78 -3.84 -8.98
C PRO A 498 14.31 -4.72 -10.11
N GLY A 499 13.98 -4.42 -11.38
CA GLY A 499 14.52 -5.14 -12.53
C GLY A 499 16.03 -5.04 -12.63
N ILE A 500 16.57 -3.82 -12.53
CA ILE A 500 18.01 -3.57 -12.57
C ILE A 500 18.69 -4.18 -11.33
N PHE A 501 18.13 -3.95 -10.15
CA PHE A 501 18.65 -4.48 -8.89
C PHE A 501 18.76 -6.01 -8.91
N ASP A 502 17.71 -6.71 -9.34
CA ASP A 502 17.69 -8.17 -9.38
C ASP A 502 18.64 -8.73 -10.46
N ALA A 503 18.78 -8.05 -11.61
CA ALA A 503 19.72 -8.45 -12.65
C ALA A 503 21.19 -8.35 -12.18
N MET A 504 21.49 -7.37 -11.33
CA MET A 504 22.81 -7.15 -10.75
C MET A 504 23.10 -8.01 -9.50
N PHE A 505 22.08 -8.61 -8.90
CA PHE A 505 22.22 -9.35 -7.66
C PHE A 505 23.09 -10.61 -7.85
N ASP A 506 24.17 -10.71 -7.06
CA ASP A 506 25.14 -11.82 -7.10
C ASP A 506 25.70 -12.08 -8.52
N ILE A 507 25.81 -11.02 -9.34
CA ILE A 507 26.17 -11.12 -10.76
C ILE A 507 27.53 -11.79 -11.01
N GLU A 508 28.49 -11.61 -10.10
CA GLU A 508 29.83 -12.24 -10.16
C GLU A 508 29.77 -13.77 -10.13
N SER A 509 28.72 -14.35 -9.55
CA SER A 509 28.55 -15.80 -9.44
C SER A 509 27.83 -16.44 -10.63
N LYS A 510 27.37 -15.64 -11.60
CA LYS A 510 26.63 -16.14 -12.76
C LYS A 510 27.56 -16.90 -13.71
N GLU A 511 27.14 -18.09 -14.13
CA GLU A 511 27.90 -18.95 -15.05
C GLU A 511 28.09 -18.27 -16.41
N ASP A 512 27.03 -17.71 -16.98
CA ASP A 512 27.07 -16.95 -18.23
C ASP A 512 27.09 -15.44 -17.95
N GLN A 513 28.30 -14.87 -17.91
CA GLN A 513 28.51 -13.44 -17.67
C GLN A 513 27.94 -12.58 -18.81
N GLN A 514 28.04 -13.02 -20.07
CA GLN A 514 27.51 -12.25 -21.19
C GLN A 514 25.99 -12.11 -21.07
N ALA A 515 25.28 -13.22 -20.85
CA ALA A 515 23.83 -13.18 -20.67
C ALA A 515 23.41 -12.37 -19.43
N ALA A 516 24.18 -12.43 -18.34
CA ALA A 516 23.89 -11.67 -17.13
C ALA A 516 23.98 -10.15 -17.36
N TRP A 517 25.03 -9.67 -18.03
CA TRP A 517 25.19 -8.25 -18.34
C TRP A 517 24.22 -7.75 -19.41
N GLU A 518 23.84 -8.59 -20.38
CA GLU A 518 22.77 -8.26 -21.32
C GLU A 518 21.40 -8.11 -20.62
N GLU A 519 21.11 -8.92 -19.58
CA GLU A 519 19.90 -8.71 -18.77
C GLU A 519 19.94 -7.38 -18.01
N VAL A 520 21.10 -6.97 -17.47
CA VAL A 520 21.26 -5.64 -16.85
C VAL A 520 20.95 -4.52 -17.86
N LYS A 521 21.52 -4.58 -19.06
CA LYS A 521 21.26 -3.61 -20.15
C LYS A 521 19.78 -3.57 -20.52
N ARG A 522 19.15 -4.74 -20.65
CA ARG A 522 17.71 -4.85 -20.94
C ARG A 522 16.86 -4.18 -19.88
N GLN A 523 17.16 -4.40 -18.60
CA GLN A 523 16.41 -3.78 -17.50
C GLN A 523 16.61 -2.27 -17.41
N ILE A 524 17.82 -1.77 -17.69
CA ILE A 524 18.08 -0.32 -17.81
C ILE A 524 17.26 0.27 -18.98
N ALA A 525 17.21 -0.41 -20.13
CA ALA A 525 16.44 0.03 -21.28
C ALA A 525 14.93 0.08 -20.99
N ILE A 526 14.38 -0.93 -20.30
CA ILE A 526 12.97 -0.95 -19.88
C ILE A 526 12.67 0.21 -18.92
N ALA A 527 13.52 0.44 -17.92
CA ALA A 527 13.36 1.55 -16.98
C ALA A 527 13.40 2.91 -17.70
N THR A 528 14.35 3.07 -18.63
CA THR A 528 14.52 4.27 -19.46
C THR A 528 13.27 4.53 -20.29
N PHE A 529 12.81 3.54 -21.05
CA PHE A 529 11.60 3.62 -21.87
C PHE A 529 10.38 3.97 -21.03
N THR A 530 10.21 3.31 -19.89
CA THR A 530 9.05 3.50 -19.01
C THR A 530 9.01 4.92 -18.44
N ILE A 531 10.15 5.46 -18.00
CA ILE A 531 10.21 6.85 -17.50
C ILE A 531 9.95 7.85 -18.63
N GLN A 532 10.50 7.62 -19.82
CA GLN A 532 10.24 8.47 -20.97
C GLN A 532 8.75 8.50 -21.31
N ALA A 533 8.12 7.33 -21.45
CA ALA A 533 6.71 7.18 -21.73
C ALA A 533 5.85 7.83 -20.64
N ALA A 534 6.23 7.67 -19.36
CA ALA A 534 5.56 8.35 -18.25
C ALA A 534 5.66 9.87 -18.37
N GLY A 535 6.83 10.41 -18.75
CA GLY A 535 7.02 11.84 -19.00
C GLY A 535 6.13 12.36 -20.13
N ASP A 536 6.00 11.58 -21.21
CA ASP A 536 5.16 11.91 -22.35
C ASP A 536 3.68 12.05 -21.96
N THR A 537 3.18 11.26 -21.00
CA THR A 537 1.80 11.40 -20.51
C THR A 537 1.52 12.73 -19.79
N LEU A 538 2.57 13.44 -19.34
CA LEU A 538 2.48 14.74 -18.65
C LEU A 538 2.64 15.93 -19.61
N LYS A 539 2.86 15.71 -20.91
CA LYS A 539 2.95 16.78 -21.92
C LYS A 539 1.57 17.36 -22.22
N GLU A 540 1.53 18.50 -22.89
CA GLU A 540 0.27 19.16 -23.26
C GLU A 540 -0.51 18.30 -24.27
N VAL A 541 -1.85 18.26 -24.13
CA VAL A 541 -2.78 17.44 -24.92
C VAL A 541 -3.93 18.26 -25.49
#